data_AF-A0A3M1W9J5-F1
#
_entry.id   AF-A0A3M1W9J5-F1
#
_cell.length_a   1.000
_cell.length_b   1.000
_cell.length_c   1.000
_cell.angle_alpha   90.00
_cell.angle_beta   90.00
_cell.angle_gamma   90.00
#
_symmetry.space_group_name_H-M   'P 1'
#
loop_
_entity.id
_entity.type
_entity.pdbx_description
1 polymer ?
#
loop_
_entity_poly.entity_id
_entity_poly.type
_entity_poly.pdbx_seq_one_letter_code
_entity_poly.pdbx_strand_id
1 'polypeptide(L)'
;MSKRSLIDRILGGRWLKPAVFVAALLPLGWLIFDALRGELGANPIEEVIHRTGLWALRLLLLTLAMSPLRRLTGRGEWLRLRRMLGLFAFFYATLHLLSWVVLDQFFDWPMMLEEILRHPYITVGMAAWLLLVPLAVTSTQGMMRRLGRRWKALHSLVYVIAVLGVLHFVWLVKADVREPLIYLAILAVLLVLRLDQRFGARLISSRSRYSTQR
;
A
#
# COMPACT_ATOMS: atom_id res chain seq x y z
N MET A 1 -17.85 36.23 5.69
CA MET A 1 -16.56 35.53 5.43
C MET A 1 -16.65 34.09 5.93
N SER A 2 -16.83 33.11 5.03
CA SER A 2 -16.90 31.69 5.42
C SER A 2 -15.54 31.22 5.93
N LYS A 3 -15.45 30.87 7.22
CA LYS A 3 -14.25 30.24 7.81
C LYS A 3 -14.06 28.88 7.14
N ARG A 4 -13.18 28.81 6.14
CA ARG A 4 -12.66 27.54 5.63
C ARG A 4 -12.18 26.71 6.82
N SER A 5 -12.69 25.48 6.96
CA SER A 5 -12.32 24.56 8.03
C SER A 5 -10.81 24.31 8.04
N LEU A 6 -10.22 23.95 9.18
CA LEU A 6 -8.79 23.63 9.25
C LEU A 6 -8.40 22.56 8.20
N ILE A 7 -9.30 21.60 7.98
CA ILE A 7 -9.19 20.54 6.98
C ILE A 7 -9.11 21.11 5.55
N ASP A 8 -9.87 22.17 5.24
CA ASP A 8 -9.77 22.87 3.94
C ASP A 8 -8.38 23.46 3.70
N ARG A 9 -7.79 24.04 4.74
CA ARG A 9 -6.47 24.69 4.65
C ARG A 9 -5.37 23.66 4.47
N ILE A 10 -5.44 22.55 5.21
CA ILE A 10 -4.46 21.46 5.13
C ILE A 10 -4.56 20.73 3.79
N LEU A 11 -5.76 20.27 3.41
CA LEU A 11 -5.94 19.48 2.18
C LEU A 11 -5.77 20.32 0.92
N GLY A 12 -6.16 21.60 0.93
CA GLY A 12 -5.96 22.52 -0.19
C GLY A 12 -4.53 23.06 -0.30
N GLY A 13 -3.70 22.87 0.72
CA GLY A 13 -2.36 23.44 0.81
C GLY A 13 -1.37 22.87 -0.19
N ARG A 14 -0.52 23.73 -0.76
CA ARG A 14 0.61 23.33 -1.63
C ARG A 14 1.61 22.40 -0.93
N TRP A 15 1.66 22.45 0.40
CA TRP A 15 2.56 21.68 1.25
C TRP A 15 2.09 20.26 1.57
N LEU A 16 0.86 19.88 1.22
CA LEU A 16 0.33 18.56 1.55
C LEU A 16 1.18 17.41 1.00
N LYS A 17 1.55 17.47 -0.28
CA LYS A 17 2.37 16.43 -0.92
C LYS A 17 3.79 16.37 -0.33
N PRO A 18 4.55 17.48 -0.24
CA PRO A 18 5.84 17.50 0.45
C PRO A 18 5.78 16.94 1.88
N ALA A 19 4.77 17.34 2.66
CA ALA A 19 4.63 16.89 4.04
C ALA A 19 4.42 15.37 4.12
N VAL A 20 3.53 14.81 3.29
CA VAL A 20 3.29 13.35 3.25
C VAL A 20 4.49 12.61 2.68
N PHE A 21 5.25 13.20 1.75
CA PHE A 21 6.49 12.63 1.24
C PHE A 21 7.55 12.50 2.34
N VAL A 22 7.77 13.56 3.11
CA VAL A 22 8.69 13.53 4.26
C VAL A 22 8.20 12.54 5.30
N ALA A 23 6.91 12.57 5.64
CA ALA A 23 6.32 11.62 6.58
C ALA A 23 6.49 10.16 6.16
N ALA A 24 6.44 9.86 4.85
CA ALA A 24 6.68 8.52 4.33
C ALA A 24 8.16 8.11 4.37
N LEU A 25 9.10 9.06 4.46
CA LEU A 25 10.55 8.79 4.63
C LEU A 25 10.98 8.68 6.10
N LEU A 26 10.24 9.29 7.03
CA LEU A 26 10.55 9.25 8.46
C LEU A 26 10.84 7.84 9.00
N PRO A 27 10.08 6.80 8.64
CA PRO A 27 10.34 5.46 9.15
C PRO A 27 11.69 4.89 8.74
N LEU A 28 12.10 5.13 7.50
CA LEU A 28 13.42 4.73 7.04
C LEU A 28 14.52 5.53 7.75
N GLY A 29 14.32 6.84 7.95
CA GLY A 29 15.26 7.66 8.72
C GLY A 29 15.40 7.18 10.15
N TRP A 30 14.29 6.82 10.80
CA TRP A 30 14.29 6.24 12.14
C TRP A 30 15.00 4.88 12.17
N LEU A 31 14.73 4.00 11.21
CA LEU A 31 15.39 2.70 11.11
C LEU A 31 16.92 2.86 10.99
N ILE A 32 17.39 3.78 10.14
CA ILE A 32 18.82 4.07 9.97
C ILE A 32 19.40 4.63 11.28
N PHE A 33 18.68 5.53 11.95
CA PHE A 33 19.13 6.11 13.21
C PHE A 33 19.30 5.05 14.32
N ASP A 34 18.36 4.10 14.44
CA ASP A 34 18.47 2.99 15.39
C ASP A 34 19.61 2.03 15.00
N ALA A 35 19.79 1.76 13.70
CA ALA A 35 20.89 0.93 13.21
C ALA A 35 22.27 1.50 13.57
N LEU A 36 22.46 2.82 13.39
CA LEU A 36 23.71 3.51 13.71
C LEU A 36 24.03 3.51 15.21
N ARG A 37 23.01 3.40 16.07
CA ARG A 37 23.17 3.34 17.53
C ARG A 37 23.26 1.91 18.07
N GLY A 38 23.11 0.90 17.20
CA GLY A 38 23.04 -0.50 17.63
C GLY A 38 21.77 -0.83 18.42
N GLU A 39 20.69 -0.06 18.23
CA GLU A 39 19.44 -0.16 18.99
C GLU A 39 18.36 -1.03 18.29
N LEU A 40 18.75 -1.83 17.29
CA LEU A 40 17.84 -2.74 16.59
C LEU A 40 17.55 -4.04 17.37
N GLY A 41 18.15 -4.22 18.55
CA GLY A 41 17.94 -5.38 19.40
C GLY A 41 18.81 -6.58 19.04
N ALA A 42 18.39 -7.77 19.47
CA ALA A 42 19.20 -8.99 19.40
C ALA A 42 19.38 -9.53 17.96
N ASN A 43 18.36 -9.38 17.11
CA ASN A 43 18.43 -9.76 15.70
C ASN A 43 18.19 -8.54 14.79
N PRO A 44 19.24 -7.75 14.50
CA PRO A 44 19.08 -6.48 13.79
C PRO A 44 18.61 -6.66 12.33
N ILE A 45 18.96 -7.78 11.69
CA ILE A 45 18.58 -8.07 10.31
C ILE A 45 17.07 -8.38 10.24
N GLU A 46 16.59 -9.23 11.14
CA GLU A 46 15.16 -9.54 11.25
C GLU A 46 14.33 -8.29 11.55
N GLU A 47 14.82 -7.41 12.42
CA GLU A 47 14.14 -6.15 12.74
C GLU A 47 14.04 -5.21 11.52
N VAL A 48 15.10 -5.11 10.71
CA VAL A 48 15.10 -4.36 9.44
C VAL A 48 14.06 -4.93 8.48
N ILE A 49 14.05 -6.25 8.29
CA ILE A 49 13.09 -6.95 7.42
C ILE A 49 11.66 -6.70 7.93
N HIS A 50 11.42 -6.85 9.23
CA HIS A 50 10.11 -6.68 9.83
C HIS A 50 9.58 -5.24 9.69
N ARG A 51 10.39 -4.24 10.05
CA ARG A 51 9.99 -2.83 9.98
C ARG A 51 9.71 -2.40 8.55
N THR A 52 10.58 -2.74 7.60
CA THR A 52 10.37 -2.39 6.19
C THR A 52 9.12 -3.06 5.61
N GLY A 53 8.85 -4.32 5.96
CA GLY A 53 7.64 -5.05 5.58
C GLY A 53 6.36 -4.41 6.14
N LEU A 54 6.35 -4.05 7.42
CA LEU A 54 5.23 -3.35 8.07
C LEU A 54 4.95 -2.00 7.39
N TRP A 55 5.97 -1.21 7.09
CA TRP A 55 5.78 0.08 6.42
C TRP A 55 5.29 -0.07 4.98
N ALA A 56 5.73 -1.09 4.25
CA ALA A 56 5.17 -1.43 2.95
C ALA A 56 3.66 -1.70 3.04
N LEU A 57 3.24 -2.53 4.01
CA LEU A 57 1.82 -2.86 4.22
C LEU A 57 1.00 -1.64 4.65
N ARG A 58 1.49 -0.85 5.61
CA ARG A 58 0.84 0.39 6.07
C ARG A 58 0.59 1.36 4.92
N LEU A 59 1.61 1.62 4.09
CA LEU A 59 1.50 2.52 2.95
C LEU A 59 0.59 1.97 1.85
N LEU A 60 0.55 0.65 1.65
CA LEU A 60 -0.38 0.00 0.73
C LEU A 60 -1.84 0.18 1.19
N LEU A 61 -2.14 -0.04 2.47
CA LEU A 61 -3.48 0.16 3.02
C LEU A 61 -3.88 1.65 3.00
N LEU A 62 -2.96 2.56 3.32
CA LEU A 62 -3.19 4.00 3.16
C LEU A 62 -3.51 4.38 1.71
N THR A 63 -2.82 3.76 0.74
CA THR A 63 -3.11 3.94 -0.69
C THR A 63 -4.54 3.52 -1.04
N LEU A 64 -5.01 2.40 -0.50
CA LEU A 64 -6.39 1.93 -0.67
C LEU A 64 -7.41 2.86 0.00
N ALA A 65 -7.09 3.39 1.18
CA ALA A 65 -7.94 4.29 1.96
C ALA A 65 -8.23 5.63 1.28
N MET A 66 -7.36 6.10 0.37
CA MET A 66 -7.55 7.39 -0.33
C MET A 66 -8.88 7.48 -1.10
N SER A 67 -9.41 6.36 -1.61
CA SER A 67 -10.66 6.39 -2.37
C SER A 67 -11.91 6.45 -1.48
N PRO A 68 -12.05 5.62 -0.43
CA PRO A 68 -13.06 5.81 0.61
C PRO A 68 -13.02 7.22 1.23
N LEU A 69 -11.85 7.73 1.59
CA LEU A 69 -11.71 9.06 2.20
C LEU A 69 -12.25 10.18 1.31
N ARG A 70 -11.95 10.15 -0.01
CA ARG A 70 -12.55 11.09 -0.95
C ARG A 70 -14.08 11.10 -0.89
N ARG A 71 -14.72 9.93 -0.76
CA ARG A 71 -16.19 9.84 -0.74
C ARG A 71 -16.75 10.35 0.57
N LEU A 72 -16.17 9.94 1.70
CA LEU A 72 -16.62 10.33 3.03
C LEU A 72 -16.49 11.84 3.25
N THR A 73 -15.43 12.47 2.74
CA THR A 73 -15.21 13.91 2.93
C THR A 73 -15.62 14.76 1.73
N GLY A 74 -16.01 14.16 0.60
CA GLY A 74 -16.31 14.87 -0.65
C GLY A 74 -15.11 15.55 -1.35
N ARG A 75 -13.87 15.26 -0.92
CA ARG A 75 -12.67 16.01 -1.34
C ARG A 75 -11.80 15.26 -2.34
N GLY A 76 -11.55 15.86 -3.50
CA GLY A 76 -10.71 15.27 -4.55
C GLY A 76 -9.22 15.20 -4.18
N GLU A 77 -8.80 15.99 -3.19
CA GLU A 77 -7.41 16.18 -2.78
C GLU A 77 -6.77 14.89 -2.27
N TRP A 78 -7.54 14.01 -1.63
CA TRP A 78 -7.10 12.68 -1.19
C TRP A 78 -6.55 11.83 -2.33
N LEU A 79 -7.17 11.90 -3.52
CA LEU A 79 -6.72 11.13 -4.67
C LEU A 79 -5.36 11.60 -5.21
N ARG A 80 -4.94 12.84 -4.88
CA ARG A 80 -3.63 13.36 -5.28
C ARG A 80 -2.48 12.67 -4.53
N LEU A 81 -2.76 12.06 -3.38
CA LEU A 81 -1.78 11.33 -2.56
C LEU A 81 -1.64 9.86 -2.98
N ARG A 82 -2.68 9.28 -3.58
CA ARG A 82 -2.76 7.84 -3.90
C ARG A 82 -1.54 7.32 -4.65
N ARG A 83 -1.11 8.00 -5.71
CA ARG A 83 0.05 7.57 -6.51
C ARG A 83 1.34 7.60 -5.68
N MET A 84 1.53 8.64 -4.89
CA MET A 84 2.74 8.82 -4.08
C MET A 84 2.84 7.75 -3.00
N LEU A 85 1.75 7.52 -2.27
CA LEU A 85 1.69 6.45 -1.26
C LEU A 85 1.91 5.06 -1.87
N GLY A 86 1.35 4.80 -3.06
CA GLY A 86 1.54 3.52 -3.75
C GLY A 86 2.99 3.29 -4.20
N LEU A 87 3.69 4.34 -4.63
CA LEU A 87 5.12 4.27 -4.95
C LEU A 87 5.97 4.06 -3.70
N PHE A 88 5.63 4.70 -2.58
CA PHE A 88 6.29 4.44 -1.31
C PHE A 88 6.04 3.01 -0.80
N ALA A 89 4.82 2.48 -0.96
CA ALA A 89 4.54 1.08 -0.64
C ALA A 89 5.45 0.12 -1.44
N PHE A 90 5.63 0.37 -2.75
CA PHE A 90 6.57 -0.40 -3.57
C PHE A 90 8.03 -0.20 -3.15
N PHE A 91 8.43 1.02 -2.80
CA PHE A 91 9.77 1.32 -2.29
C PHE A 91 10.09 0.52 -1.02
N TYR A 92 9.22 0.56 -0.01
CA TYR A 92 9.41 -0.22 1.22
C TYR A 92 9.31 -1.73 0.99
N ALA A 93 8.43 -2.18 0.09
CA ALA A 93 8.36 -3.60 -0.28
C ALA A 93 9.67 -4.08 -0.95
N THR A 94 10.31 -3.20 -1.73
CA THR A 94 11.61 -3.48 -2.36
C THR A 94 12.73 -3.46 -1.34
N LEU A 95 12.74 -2.51 -0.39
CA LEU A 95 13.66 -2.53 0.74
C LEU A 95 13.52 -3.81 1.57
N HIS A 96 12.28 -4.25 1.83
CA HIS A 96 11.99 -5.49 2.54
C HIS A 96 12.59 -6.70 1.81
N LEU A 97 12.32 -6.84 0.51
CA LEU A 97 12.90 -7.90 -0.31
C LEU A 97 14.44 -7.85 -0.33
N LEU A 98 15.01 -6.66 -0.55
CA LEU A 98 16.46 -6.49 -0.59
C LEU A 98 17.10 -6.76 0.77
N SER A 99 16.43 -6.46 1.88
CA SER A 99 16.94 -6.76 3.21
C SER A 99 17.06 -8.28 3.39
N TRP A 100 16.06 -9.06 2.96
CA TRP A 100 16.16 -10.52 2.96
C TRP A 100 17.24 -11.03 2.00
N VAL A 101 17.27 -10.57 0.73
CA VAL A 101 18.26 -11.05 -0.26
C VAL A 101 19.70 -10.71 0.13
N VAL A 102 19.94 -9.48 0.59
CA VAL A 102 21.29 -8.93 0.78
C VAL A 102 21.81 -9.18 2.19
N LEU A 103 20.98 -8.95 3.21
CA LEU A 103 21.42 -8.98 4.60
C LEU A 103 21.23 -10.36 5.24
N ASP A 104 20.14 -11.05 4.93
CA ASP A 104 19.81 -12.34 5.54
C ASP A 104 20.39 -13.52 4.74
N GLN A 105 20.18 -13.52 3.42
CA GLN A 105 20.57 -14.61 2.53
C GLN A 105 21.93 -14.40 1.83
N PHE A 106 22.51 -13.20 1.91
CA PHE A 106 23.81 -12.87 1.29
C PHE A 106 23.97 -13.30 -0.18
N PHE A 107 22.89 -13.22 -0.98
CA PHE A 107 22.83 -13.69 -2.38
C PHE A 107 23.09 -15.20 -2.59
N ASP A 108 22.89 -16.05 -1.58
CA ASP A 108 22.92 -17.51 -1.73
C ASP A 108 21.67 -17.99 -2.49
N TRP A 109 21.77 -18.05 -3.82
CA TRP A 109 20.64 -18.43 -4.69
C TRP A 109 20.08 -19.83 -4.41
N PRO A 110 20.90 -20.88 -4.19
CA PRO A 110 20.39 -22.18 -3.78
C PRO A 110 19.57 -22.13 -2.49
N MET A 111 20.09 -21.50 -1.43
CA MET A 111 19.40 -21.39 -0.14
C MET A 111 18.08 -20.63 -0.29
N MET A 112 18.10 -19.49 -0.98
CA MET A 112 16.91 -18.69 -1.25
C MET A 112 15.81 -19.49 -1.96
N LEU A 113 16.18 -20.31 -2.95
CA LEU A 113 15.21 -21.15 -3.66
C LEU A 113 14.60 -22.21 -2.73
N GLU A 114 15.43 -22.84 -1.89
CA GLU A 114 14.98 -23.79 -0.88
C GLU A 114 14.00 -23.15 0.12
N GLU A 115 14.31 -21.94 0.61
CA GLU A 115 13.43 -21.18 1.49
C GLU A 115 12.09 -20.84 0.82
N ILE A 116 12.12 -20.34 -0.41
CA ILE A 116 10.89 -20.00 -1.17
C ILE A 116 9.97 -21.23 -1.28
N LEU A 117 10.54 -22.40 -1.57
CA LEU A 117 9.79 -23.65 -1.74
C LEU A 117 9.28 -24.20 -0.41
N ARG A 118 10.06 -24.08 0.67
CA ARG A 118 9.70 -24.61 2.00
C ARG A 118 8.75 -23.72 2.77
N HIS A 119 8.72 -22.41 2.48
CA HIS A 119 7.98 -21.42 3.25
C HIS A 119 6.93 -20.72 2.39
N PRO A 120 5.65 -21.16 2.45
CA PRO A 120 4.57 -20.59 1.65
C PRO A 120 4.39 -19.08 1.82
N TYR A 121 4.68 -18.53 3.00
CA TYR A 121 4.62 -17.09 3.22
C TYR A 121 5.64 -16.34 2.34
N ILE A 122 6.86 -16.84 2.16
CA ILE A 122 7.87 -16.22 1.28
C ILE A 122 7.35 -16.21 -0.16
N THR A 123 6.83 -17.34 -0.64
CA THR A 123 6.24 -17.43 -2.00
C THR A 123 5.11 -16.41 -2.20
N VAL A 124 4.21 -16.26 -1.22
CA VAL A 124 3.12 -15.27 -1.27
C VAL A 124 3.66 -13.84 -1.27
N GLY A 125 4.68 -13.55 -0.47
CA GLY A 125 5.35 -12.25 -0.43
C GLY A 125 5.99 -11.90 -1.78
N MET A 126 6.71 -12.86 -2.38
CA MET A 126 7.31 -12.72 -3.72
C MET A 126 6.25 -12.47 -4.80
N ALA A 127 5.14 -13.21 -4.77
CA ALA A 127 4.03 -12.99 -5.69
C ALA A 127 3.43 -11.58 -5.54
N ALA A 128 3.23 -11.10 -4.31
CA ALA A 128 2.74 -9.75 -4.04
C ALA A 128 3.70 -8.69 -4.59
N TRP A 129 5.01 -8.84 -4.36
CA TRP A 129 6.03 -7.92 -4.87
C TRP A 129 6.10 -7.92 -6.41
N LEU A 130 6.09 -9.10 -7.04
CA LEU A 130 6.07 -9.23 -8.50
C LEU A 130 4.84 -8.55 -9.13
N LEU A 131 3.67 -8.66 -8.50
CA LEU A 131 2.47 -7.96 -8.93
C LEU A 131 2.54 -6.44 -8.71
N LEU A 132 3.32 -5.96 -7.73
CA LEU A 132 3.55 -4.52 -7.54
C LEU A 132 4.42 -3.91 -8.65
N VAL A 133 5.39 -4.64 -9.19
CA VAL A 133 6.30 -4.16 -10.23
C VAL A 133 5.58 -3.49 -11.42
N PRO A 134 4.60 -4.14 -12.10
CA PRO A 134 3.90 -3.50 -13.22
C PRO A 134 3.09 -2.28 -12.79
N LEU A 135 2.58 -2.23 -11.55
CA LEU A 135 1.89 -1.05 -11.03
C LEU A 135 2.85 0.12 -10.85
N ALA A 136 4.04 -0.12 -10.32
CA ALA A 136 5.08 0.90 -10.14
C ALA A 136 5.57 1.44 -11.50
N VAL A 137 5.93 0.55 -12.42
CA VAL A 137 6.41 0.90 -13.78
C VAL A 137 5.36 1.70 -14.55
N THR A 138 4.07 1.35 -14.42
CA THR A 138 2.97 2.03 -15.12
C THR A 138 2.38 3.22 -14.35
N SER A 139 3.03 3.68 -13.28
CA SER A 139 2.56 4.84 -12.50
C SER A 139 2.89 6.18 -13.15
N THR A 140 3.59 6.24 -14.29
CA THR A 140 3.91 7.50 -14.97
C THR A 140 2.73 8.08 -15.76
N GLN A 141 2.70 9.40 -15.94
CA GLN A 141 1.64 10.07 -16.72
C GLN A 141 1.63 9.63 -18.19
N GLY A 142 2.80 9.25 -18.73
CA GLY A 142 2.91 8.66 -20.06
C GLY A 142 2.15 7.33 -20.14
N MET A 143 2.42 6.40 -19.22
CA MET A 143 1.77 5.10 -19.18
C MET A 143 0.28 5.16 -18.91
N MET A 144 -0.16 6.07 -18.04
CA MET A 144 -1.59 6.32 -17.82
C MET A 144 -2.32 6.70 -19.12
N ARG A 145 -1.70 7.56 -19.94
CA ARG A 145 -2.25 7.98 -21.24
C ARG A 145 -2.18 6.86 -22.28
N ARG A 146 -1.06 6.13 -22.37
CA ARG A 146 -0.87 5.06 -23.36
C ARG A 146 -1.78 3.85 -23.13
N LEU A 147 -1.98 3.43 -21.88
CA LEU A 147 -2.78 2.24 -21.55
C LEU A 147 -4.28 2.52 -21.42
N GLY A 148 -4.67 3.77 -21.17
CA GLY A 148 -6.08 4.19 -21.12
C GLY A 148 -6.93 3.33 -20.18
N ARG A 149 -7.94 2.63 -20.72
CA ARG A 149 -8.84 1.76 -19.92
C ARG A 149 -8.11 0.56 -19.30
N ARG A 150 -7.11 -0.01 -20.00
CA ARG A 150 -6.32 -1.15 -19.51
C ARG A 150 -5.51 -0.78 -18.27
N TRP A 151 -5.11 0.49 -18.12
CA TRP A 151 -4.43 0.98 -16.92
C TRP A 151 -5.25 0.75 -15.65
N LYS A 152 -6.56 1.02 -15.71
CA LYS A 152 -7.46 0.81 -14.56
C LYS A 152 -7.62 -0.68 -14.21
N ALA A 153 -7.63 -1.55 -15.23
CA ALA A 153 -7.69 -2.99 -15.02
C ALA A 153 -6.39 -3.50 -14.38
N LEU A 154 -5.24 -3.10 -14.90
CA LEU A 154 -3.93 -3.42 -14.31
C LEU A 154 -3.83 -2.94 -12.86
N HIS A 155 -4.15 -1.67 -12.61
CA HIS A 155 -4.10 -1.08 -11.25
C HIS A 155 -5.20 -1.60 -10.32
N SER A 156 -6.10 -2.48 -10.79
CA SER A 156 -7.01 -3.21 -9.91
C SER A 156 -6.31 -4.37 -9.18
N LEU A 157 -5.14 -4.82 -9.67
CA LEU A 157 -4.32 -5.82 -8.98
C LEU A 157 -3.90 -5.37 -7.57
N VAL A 158 -3.93 -4.06 -7.27
CA VAL A 158 -3.67 -3.54 -5.92
C VAL A 158 -4.51 -4.20 -4.82
N TYR A 159 -5.73 -4.66 -5.13
CA TYR A 159 -6.55 -5.37 -4.15
C TYR A 159 -6.03 -6.78 -3.90
N VAL A 160 -5.63 -7.49 -4.96
CA VAL A 160 -5.00 -8.82 -4.86
C VAL A 160 -3.70 -8.71 -4.08
N ILE A 161 -2.86 -7.73 -4.42
CA ILE A 161 -1.59 -7.45 -3.74
C ILE A 161 -1.83 -7.19 -2.25
N ALA A 162 -2.83 -6.40 -1.88
CA ALA A 162 -3.12 -6.13 -0.47
C ALA A 162 -3.57 -7.39 0.29
N VAL A 163 -4.38 -8.25 -0.33
CA VAL A 163 -4.75 -9.55 0.24
C VAL A 163 -3.52 -10.43 0.42
N LEU A 164 -2.66 -10.55 -0.59
CA LEU A 164 -1.42 -11.33 -0.50
C LEU A 164 -0.47 -10.77 0.56
N GLY A 165 -0.34 -9.44 0.67
CA GLY A 165 0.51 -8.80 1.67
C GLY A 165 0.03 -9.05 3.11
N VAL A 166 -1.28 -8.98 3.36
CA VAL A 166 -1.83 -9.35 4.68
C VAL A 166 -1.67 -10.85 4.93
N LEU A 167 -1.92 -11.71 3.94
CA LEU A 167 -1.76 -13.15 4.07
C LEU A 167 -0.31 -13.54 4.39
N HIS A 168 0.64 -12.94 3.69
CA HIS A 168 2.08 -13.08 3.94
C HIS A 168 2.39 -12.75 5.42
N PHE A 169 1.86 -11.64 5.93
CA PHE A 169 2.10 -11.24 7.31
C PHE A 169 1.42 -12.16 8.34
N VAL A 170 0.18 -12.58 8.08
CA VAL A 170 -0.56 -13.50 8.96
C VAL A 170 0.14 -14.85 9.08
N TRP A 171 0.68 -15.40 7.98
CA TRP A 171 1.40 -16.68 8.02
C TRP A 171 2.80 -16.59 8.63
N LEU A 172 3.43 -15.41 8.59
CA LEU A 172 4.74 -15.18 9.20
C LEU A 172 4.67 -15.27 10.73
N VAL A 173 3.65 -14.65 11.33
CA VAL A 173 3.56 -14.51 12.78
C VAL A 173 2.98 -15.76 13.44
N LYS A 174 3.81 -16.44 14.26
CA LYS A 174 3.41 -17.69 14.92
C LYS A 174 2.88 -17.53 16.35
N ALA A 175 3.24 -16.45 17.06
CA ALA A 175 2.92 -16.29 18.48
C ALA A 175 1.84 -15.24 18.76
N ASP A 176 2.06 -13.97 18.36
CA ASP A 176 1.09 -12.89 18.61
C ASP A 176 0.39 -12.43 17.32
N VAL A 177 -0.73 -13.09 17.00
CA VAL A 177 -1.52 -12.78 15.80
C VAL A 177 -2.32 -11.47 15.89
N ARG A 178 -2.29 -10.75 17.02
CA ARG A 178 -3.10 -9.52 17.21
C ARG A 178 -2.79 -8.47 16.16
N GLU A 179 -1.51 -8.18 15.93
CA GLU A 179 -1.10 -7.16 14.97
C GLU A 179 -1.52 -7.53 13.53
N PRO A 180 -1.23 -8.76 13.01
CA PRO A 180 -1.75 -9.19 11.72
C PRO A 180 -3.27 -9.11 11.57
N LEU A 181 -4.02 -9.47 12.63
CA LEU A 181 -5.49 -9.40 12.62
C LEU A 181 -6.01 -7.96 12.51
N ILE A 182 -5.31 -6.97 13.08
CA ILE A 182 -5.66 -5.55 12.90
C ILE A 182 -5.54 -5.15 11.43
N TYR A 183 -4.44 -5.51 10.75
CA TYR A 183 -4.30 -5.20 9.32
C TYR A 183 -5.30 -5.93 8.45
N LEU A 184 -5.64 -7.18 8.79
CA LEU A 184 -6.71 -7.93 8.14
C LEU A 184 -8.07 -7.23 8.30
N ALA A 185 -8.41 -6.78 9.51
CA ALA A 185 -9.64 -6.05 9.77
C ALA A 185 -9.68 -4.73 8.99
N ILE A 186 -8.59 -3.96 8.97
CA ILE A 186 -8.48 -2.72 8.19
C ILE A 186 -8.69 -3.01 6.70
N LEU A 187 -8.02 -4.03 6.15
CA LEU A 187 -8.19 -4.41 4.75
C LEU A 187 -9.63 -4.80 4.44
N ALA A 188 -10.26 -5.63 5.28
CA ALA A 188 -11.64 -6.06 5.11
C ALA A 188 -12.59 -4.85 5.06
N VAL A 189 -12.48 -3.91 6.00
CA VAL A 189 -13.26 -2.67 6.01
C VAL A 189 -13.03 -1.86 4.73
N LEU A 190 -11.78 -1.68 4.31
CA LEU A 190 -11.45 -0.93 3.09
C LEU A 190 -12.04 -1.56 1.82
N LEU A 191 -12.05 -2.90 1.73
CA LEU A 191 -12.63 -3.63 0.62
C LEU A 191 -14.16 -3.53 0.61
N VAL A 192 -14.82 -3.66 1.78
CA VAL A 192 -16.28 -3.50 1.91
C VAL A 192 -16.71 -2.09 1.49
N LEU A 193 -16.05 -1.06 2.01
CA LEU A 193 -16.30 0.34 1.64
C LEU A 193 -16.11 0.60 0.14
N ARG A 194 -15.31 -0.23 -0.55
CA ARG A 194 -15.04 -0.12 -1.98
C ARG A 194 -16.09 -0.83 -2.83
N LEU A 195 -16.65 -1.94 -2.37
CA LEU A 195 -17.72 -2.65 -3.06
C LEU A 195 -18.98 -1.78 -3.12
N ASP A 196 -19.38 -1.19 -1.99
CA ASP A 196 -20.52 -0.27 -1.94
C ASP A 196 -20.39 0.89 -2.94
N GLN A 197 -19.17 1.40 -3.17
CA GLN A 197 -18.92 2.45 -4.19
C GLN A 197 -19.24 1.99 -5.62
N ARG A 198 -18.97 0.72 -5.97
CA ARG A 198 -19.26 0.18 -7.31
C ARG A 198 -20.75 -0.06 -7.51
N PHE A 199 -21.45 -0.49 -6.45
CA PHE A 199 -22.88 -0.78 -6.51
C PHE A 199 -23.75 0.50 -6.45
N GLY A 200 -23.44 1.45 -5.56
CA GLY A 200 -24.17 2.72 -5.46
C GLY A 200 -24.11 3.58 -6.72
N ALA A 201 -22.97 3.62 -7.42
CA ALA A 201 -22.84 4.33 -8.69
C ALA A 201 -23.68 3.73 -9.82
N ARG A 202 -23.92 2.41 -9.80
CA ARG A 202 -24.75 1.72 -10.80
C ARG A 202 -26.24 2.01 -10.60
N LEU A 203 -26.72 2.03 -9.35
CA LEU A 203 -28.11 2.30 -9.00
C LEU A 203 -28.56 3.73 -9.36
N ILE A 204 -27.68 4.73 -9.20
CA ILE A 204 -27.99 6.12 -9.58
C ILE A 204 -28.05 6.27 -11.12
N SER A 205 -27.19 5.56 -11.85
CA SER A 205 -27.13 5.62 -13.31
C SER A 205 -28.31 4.92 -14.02
N SER A 206 -29.00 3.97 -13.36
CA SER A 206 -30.21 3.34 -13.91
C SER A 206 -31.44 4.23 -13.72
N ARG A 207 -31.51 4.96 -12.61
CA ARG A 207 -32.64 5.85 -12.29
C ARG A 207 -32.74 7.06 -13.21
N SER A 208 -31.60 7.64 -13.62
CA SER A 208 -31.55 8.77 -14.57
C SER A 208 -31.99 8.40 -16.00
N ARG A 209 -32.01 7.11 -16.36
CA ARG A 209 -32.38 6.66 -17.70
C ARG A 209 -33.90 6.57 -17.91
N TYR A 210 -34.66 6.51 -16.82
CA TYR A 210 -36.12 6.44 -16.83
C TYR A 210 -36.81 7.81 -16.83
N SER A 211 -36.13 8.90 -16.46
CA SER A 211 -36.71 10.24 -16.44
C SER A 211 -36.59 11.00 -17.77
N THR A 212 -35.80 10.51 -18.73
CA THR A 212 -35.59 11.15 -20.05
C THR A 212 -36.49 10.55 -21.15
N GLN A 213 -37.37 9.61 -20.81
CA GLN A 213 -38.33 8.99 -21.75
C GLN A 213 -39.80 9.35 -21.44
N ARG A 214 -40.04 10.49 -20.76
CA ARG A 214 -41.38 11.07 -20.61
C ARG A 214 -41.41 12.46 -21.22
#